data_AF-A0AB40A4Y2-F1
#
_entry.id   AF-A0AB40A4Y2-F1
#
_cell.length_a   1.000
_cell.length_b   1.000
_cell.length_c   1.000
_cell.angle_alpha   90.00
_cell.angle_beta   90.00
_cell.angle_gamma   90.00
#
_symmetry.space_group_name_H-M   'P 1'
#
loop_
_entity.id
_entity.type
_entity.pdbx_description
1 polymer ?
#
loop_
_entity_poly.entity_id
_entity_poly.type
_entity_poly.pdbx_seq_one_letter_code
_entity_poly.pdbx_strand_id
1 'polypeptide(L)'
;MKWIWSLLILGFVFGATEGRILQPEQRADATTTADTEKKPESPAAPASPTSSTLSTSSTSSTSPAPQGSSTTAKDKYTLEEEKLTKDLEDILSKYERECIGNPEFSANLDKVRKAIKWNNGTLEQKYELKFEFDNYNKLRIDLEKKIDIKIETLNEVLPTLEPNSYCSKKLLKQREALKKAKQLSNEGKQDSLTVNSKECDNTDDDSFDYNY
;
A
#
# COMPACT_ATOMS: atom_id res chain seq x y z
N MET A 1 -9.36 -5.57 -35.87
CA MET A 1 -10.56 -6.24 -35.32
C MET A 1 -10.51 -6.14 -33.81
N LYS A 2 -11.31 -5.24 -33.23
CA LYS A 2 -11.39 -5.02 -31.77
C LYS A 2 -12.78 -5.51 -31.34
N TRP A 3 -12.82 -6.55 -30.52
CA TRP A 3 -14.05 -7.18 -30.06
C TRP A 3 -14.71 -6.36 -28.94
N ILE A 4 -16.03 -6.33 -29.03
CA ILE A 4 -16.98 -5.51 -28.27
C ILE A 4 -17.17 -6.07 -26.87
N TRP A 5 -17.28 -5.16 -25.91
CA TRP A 5 -17.73 -5.39 -24.54
C TRP A 5 -19.20 -5.80 -24.53
N SER A 6 -19.56 -6.82 -23.76
CA SER A 6 -20.96 -7.05 -23.37
C SER A 6 -21.11 -7.05 -21.86
N LEU A 7 -22.17 -6.37 -21.45
CA LEU A 7 -22.58 -5.93 -20.12
C LEU A 7 -23.60 -6.90 -19.50
N LEU A 8 -23.57 -6.97 -18.16
CA LEU A 8 -24.68 -7.23 -17.21
C LEU A 8 -25.29 -8.65 -17.24
N ILE A 9 -25.66 -9.28 -16.13
CA ILE A 9 -26.66 -8.84 -15.15
C ILE A 9 -26.38 -9.43 -13.75
N LEU A 10 -26.56 -8.57 -12.73
CA LEU A 10 -26.62 -8.86 -11.30
C LEU A 10 -27.79 -9.80 -10.94
N GLY A 11 -27.53 -10.78 -10.08
CA GLY A 11 -28.54 -11.46 -9.26
C GLY A 11 -28.12 -11.43 -7.79
N PHE A 12 -28.49 -10.39 -7.05
CA PHE A 12 -28.35 -10.34 -5.59
C PHE A 12 -29.49 -11.13 -4.94
N VAL A 13 -29.17 -12.21 -4.25
CA VAL A 13 -30.07 -12.87 -3.30
C VAL A 13 -29.65 -12.46 -1.89
N PHE A 14 -30.49 -11.67 -1.24
CA PHE A 14 -30.40 -11.31 0.18
C PHE A 14 -30.86 -12.53 1.01
N GLY A 15 -29.96 -13.12 1.79
CA GLY A 15 -30.26 -14.18 2.75
C GLY A 15 -29.88 -13.73 4.15
N ALA A 16 -30.86 -13.23 4.91
CA ALA A 16 -30.74 -12.96 6.33
C ALA A 16 -30.64 -14.29 7.09
N THR A 17 -29.57 -14.48 7.88
CA THR A 17 -29.59 -15.43 9.00
C THR A 17 -28.91 -14.81 10.21
N GLU A 18 -29.71 -14.66 11.25
CA GLU A 18 -29.35 -14.33 12.61
C GLU A 18 -28.55 -15.48 13.24
N GLY A 19 -27.67 -15.17 14.18
CA GLY A 19 -27.45 -16.08 15.31
C GLY A 19 -26.01 -16.28 15.78
N ARG A 20 -25.83 -15.91 17.05
CA ARG A 20 -24.90 -16.47 18.06
C ARG A 20 -23.48 -15.90 18.11
N ILE A 21 -23.41 -14.85 18.94
CA ILE A 21 -22.27 -14.46 19.76
C ILE A 21 -21.86 -15.66 20.64
N LEU A 22 -20.62 -16.13 20.50
CA LEU A 22 -19.93 -16.91 21.52
C LEU A 22 -18.77 -16.07 22.04
N GLN A 23 -18.77 -15.83 23.35
CA GLN A 23 -17.69 -15.19 24.09
C GLN A 23 -16.44 -16.08 24.10
N PRO A 24 -15.22 -15.51 24.08
CA PRO A 24 -14.00 -16.27 24.25
C PRO A 24 -13.71 -16.60 25.73
N GLU A 25 -13.43 -17.87 25.96
CA GLU A 25 -12.94 -18.46 27.21
C GLU A 25 -11.54 -17.93 27.55
N GLN A 26 -11.42 -17.29 28.71
CA GLN A 26 -10.14 -16.91 29.30
C GLN A 26 -9.43 -18.15 29.83
N ARG A 27 -8.26 -18.46 29.27
CA ARG A 27 -7.29 -19.36 29.91
C ARG A 27 -6.09 -18.55 30.37
N ALA A 28 -5.98 -18.41 31.69
CA ALA A 28 -4.74 -18.06 32.35
C ALA A 28 -3.77 -19.24 32.29
N ASP A 29 -2.50 -18.98 31.99
CA ASP A 29 -1.40 -19.60 32.71
C ASP A 29 -0.12 -18.77 32.53
N ALA A 30 0.52 -18.54 33.66
CA ALA A 30 1.70 -17.70 33.87
C ALA A 30 3.00 -18.52 33.76
N THR A 31 4.12 -17.84 33.47
CA THR A 31 5.54 -18.14 33.84
C THR A 31 6.39 -17.03 33.16
N THR A 32 6.84 -15.94 33.81
CA THR A 32 7.94 -15.75 34.82
C THR A 32 9.26 -16.37 34.32
N THR A 33 10.39 -15.68 34.04
CA THR A 33 11.16 -14.74 34.88
C THR A 33 12.35 -14.17 34.05
N ALA A 34 12.75 -12.91 34.34
CA ALA A 34 14.13 -12.36 34.47
C ALA A 34 15.16 -12.52 33.30
N ASP A 35 16.13 -11.64 33.02
CA ASP A 35 16.71 -10.47 33.70
C ASP A 35 17.71 -9.75 32.74
N THR A 36 18.22 -8.59 33.18
CA THR A 36 19.52 -7.96 32.82
C THR A 36 19.58 -6.90 31.70
N GLU A 37 19.25 -5.66 32.10
CA GLU A 37 20.17 -4.49 32.20
C GLU A 37 21.50 -4.47 31.40
N LYS A 38 21.65 -3.49 30.48
CA LYS A 38 22.79 -2.53 30.51
C LYS A 38 22.67 -1.37 29.50
N LYS A 39 22.59 -0.17 30.07
CA LYS A 39 23.00 1.16 29.54
C LYS A 39 24.50 1.33 29.81
N PRO A 40 25.31 1.94 28.92
CA PRO A 40 25.77 3.34 29.06
C PRO A 40 26.04 4.04 27.70
N GLU A 41 25.68 5.31 27.45
CA GLU A 41 26.31 6.57 27.89
C GLU A 41 26.99 7.29 26.71
N SER A 42 26.60 8.54 26.52
CA SER A 42 27.16 9.55 25.60
C SER A 42 28.51 10.03 26.16
N PRO A 43 29.43 10.59 25.33
CA PRO A 43 29.54 12.05 25.42
C PRO A 43 30.02 12.78 24.14
N ALA A 44 29.56 14.04 24.08
CA ALA A 44 30.29 15.27 23.75
C ALA A 44 30.73 15.58 22.30
N ALA A 45 30.20 16.73 21.84
CA ALA A 45 30.82 17.63 20.86
C ALA A 45 32.16 18.19 21.35
N PRO A 46 32.97 18.84 20.49
CA PRO A 46 32.95 20.31 20.54
C PRO A 46 33.26 21.05 19.21
N ALA A 47 32.85 22.33 19.23
CA ALA A 47 33.48 23.54 18.67
C ALA A 47 33.43 23.86 17.15
N SER A 48 32.78 25.01 16.86
CA SER A 48 32.96 25.92 15.71
C SER A 48 34.38 26.55 15.72
N PRO A 49 34.83 27.34 14.69
CA PRO A 49 34.37 28.74 14.59
C PRO A 49 34.44 29.45 13.19
N THR A 50 33.84 30.64 13.16
CA THR A 50 34.25 31.88 12.45
C THR A 50 33.93 32.10 10.95
N SER A 51 32.92 32.97 10.76
CA SER A 51 32.90 34.24 9.99
C SER A 51 33.67 34.41 8.68
N SER A 52 32.94 34.90 7.67
CA SER A 52 33.42 36.00 6.82
C SER A 52 32.24 36.87 6.37
N THR A 53 32.21 38.07 6.94
CA THR A 53 31.46 39.24 6.50
C THR A 53 32.26 39.93 5.40
N LEU A 54 31.63 40.31 4.29
CA LEU A 54 32.04 41.51 3.55
C LEU A 54 30.90 42.04 2.67
N SER A 55 30.44 43.22 3.06
CA SER A 55 29.55 44.12 2.36
C SER A 55 30.20 44.68 1.10
N THR A 56 29.43 44.89 0.03
CA THR A 56 29.61 46.03 -0.89
C THR A 56 28.26 46.43 -1.50
N SER A 57 27.81 47.62 -1.12
CA SER A 57 26.83 48.50 -1.77
C SER A 57 27.15 48.69 -3.27
N SER A 58 26.21 48.95 -4.19
CA SER A 58 25.56 50.24 -4.34
C SER A 58 24.59 50.26 -5.56
N THR A 59 23.59 51.15 -5.48
CA THR A 59 23.02 51.97 -6.57
C THR A 59 21.90 51.42 -7.47
N SER A 60 20.68 51.74 -7.03
CA SER A 60 19.57 52.34 -7.79
C SER A 60 19.63 52.40 -9.32
N SER A 61 18.61 51.82 -9.93
CA SER A 61 17.99 52.34 -11.15
C SER A 61 16.47 52.14 -11.06
N THR A 62 15.80 53.24 -10.76
CA THR A 62 14.36 53.47 -10.88
C THR A 62 13.95 53.34 -12.34
N SER A 63 12.99 52.46 -12.64
CA SER A 63 12.15 52.61 -13.84
C SER A 63 10.78 51.95 -13.63
N PRO A 64 9.72 52.49 -14.24
CA PRO A 64 8.37 52.45 -13.70
C PRO A 64 7.60 51.16 -14.00
N ALA A 65 6.76 50.82 -13.04
CA ALA A 65 5.85 49.69 -13.05
C ALA A 65 4.80 49.75 -14.18
N PRO A 66 4.39 48.59 -14.72
CA PRO A 66 3.01 48.30 -15.04
C PRO A 66 2.39 47.54 -13.85
N GLN A 67 1.68 48.27 -12.99
CA GLN A 67 0.76 47.68 -12.02
C GLN A 67 -0.50 47.20 -12.76
N GLY A 68 -0.84 45.91 -12.61
CA GLY A 68 -2.17 45.40 -12.98
C GLY A 68 -2.20 43.99 -13.55
N SER A 69 -1.77 42.97 -12.79
CA SER A 69 -2.13 41.56 -13.09
C SER A 69 -1.82 40.54 -11.98
N SER A 70 -1.03 40.91 -10.96
CA SER A 70 -0.46 39.95 -9.99
C SER A 70 -1.46 39.32 -9.01
N THR A 71 -2.55 40.02 -8.66
CA THR A 71 -3.48 39.55 -7.60
C THR A 71 -4.22 38.27 -8.00
N THR A 72 -4.73 38.19 -9.23
CA THR A 72 -5.57 37.08 -9.70
C THR A 72 -4.82 35.74 -9.83
N ALA A 73 -3.52 35.77 -10.17
CA ALA A 73 -2.73 34.55 -10.34
C ALA A 73 -2.33 33.92 -8.99
N LYS A 74 -2.04 34.75 -7.98
CA LYS A 74 -1.68 34.30 -6.64
C LYS A 74 -2.89 33.64 -5.94
N ASP A 75 -4.08 34.20 -6.15
CA ASP A 75 -5.32 33.66 -5.61
C ASP A 75 -5.65 32.28 -6.23
N LYS A 76 -5.42 32.11 -7.54
CA LYS A 76 -5.60 30.82 -8.22
C LYS A 76 -4.62 29.74 -7.73
N TYR A 77 -3.34 30.07 -7.57
CA TYR A 77 -2.33 29.14 -7.08
C TYR A 77 -2.66 28.66 -5.66
N THR A 78 -3.08 29.58 -4.80
CA THR A 78 -3.47 29.28 -3.41
C THR A 78 -4.69 28.34 -3.36
N LEU A 79 -5.68 28.57 -4.24
CA LEU A 79 -6.88 27.72 -4.32
C LEU A 79 -6.56 26.31 -4.84
N GLU A 80 -5.68 26.19 -5.83
CA GLU A 80 -5.20 24.87 -6.31
C GLU A 80 -4.44 24.12 -5.21
N GLU A 81 -3.62 24.80 -4.42
CA GLU A 81 -2.90 24.21 -3.30
C GLU A 81 -3.82 23.72 -2.19
N GLU A 82 -4.85 24.50 -1.85
CA GLU A 82 -5.87 24.12 -0.87
C GLU A 82 -6.63 22.86 -1.32
N LYS A 83 -7.07 22.84 -2.58
CA LYS A 83 -7.75 21.68 -3.17
C LYS A 83 -6.88 20.43 -3.12
N LEU A 84 -5.61 20.55 -3.50
CA LEU A 84 -4.69 19.43 -3.51
C LEU A 84 -4.39 18.91 -2.11
N THR A 85 -4.26 19.81 -1.14
CA THR A 85 -4.08 19.45 0.28
C THR A 85 -5.30 18.67 0.79
N LYS A 86 -6.51 19.12 0.43
CA LYS A 86 -7.75 18.41 0.74
C LYS A 86 -7.83 17.01 0.10
N ASP A 87 -7.43 16.88 -1.17
CA ASP A 87 -7.38 15.56 -1.83
C ASP A 87 -6.42 14.60 -1.11
N LEU A 88 -5.29 15.09 -0.58
CA LEU A 88 -4.34 14.30 0.22
C LEU A 88 -4.91 13.92 1.59
N GLU A 89 -5.64 14.82 2.25
CA GLU A 89 -6.36 14.53 3.49
C GLU A 89 -7.44 13.46 3.29
N ASP A 90 -8.19 13.53 2.18
CA ASP A 90 -9.21 12.56 1.81
C ASP A 90 -8.59 11.17 1.57
N ILE A 91 -7.40 11.10 0.95
CA ILE A 91 -6.61 9.87 0.81
C ILE A 91 -6.32 9.25 2.19
N LEU A 92 -5.83 10.05 3.14
CA LEU A 92 -5.54 9.54 4.49
C LEU A 92 -6.79 9.03 5.19
N SER A 93 -7.86 9.83 5.19
CA SER A 93 -9.14 9.49 5.82
C SER A 93 -9.70 8.17 5.27
N LYS A 94 -9.61 7.99 3.95
CA LYS A 94 -10.08 6.77 3.28
C LYS A 94 -9.29 5.52 3.69
N TYR A 95 -7.97 5.64 3.84
CA TYR A 95 -7.06 4.50 3.94
C TYR A 95 -6.40 4.31 5.30
N GLU A 96 -6.67 5.16 6.29
CA GLU A 96 -5.99 5.15 7.60
C GLU A 96 -6.04 3.80 8.31
N ARG A 97 -7.14 3.05 8.15
CA ARG A 97 -7.34 1.74 8.78
C ARG A 97 -6.82 0.57 7.94
N GLU A 98 -6.50 0.79 6.67
CA GLU A 98 -6.04 -0.26 5.73
C GLU A 98 -4.52 -0.47 5.78
N CYS A 99 -3.78 0.29 6.60
CA CYS A 99 -2.31 0.19 6.68
C CYS A 99 -1.79 -1.04 7.43
N ILE A 100 -2.65 -1.75 8.18
CA ILE A 100 -2.23 -2.85 9.06
C ILE A 100 -1.74 -4.04 8.23
N GLY A 101 -0.48 -4.43 8.46
CA GLY A 101 0.12 -5.63 7.85
C GLY A 101 0.81 -5.39 6.51
N ASN A 102 0.74 -4.18 5.93
CA ASN A 102 1.47 -3.85 4.70
C ASN A 102 2.43 -2.67 4.93
N PRO A 103 3.74 -2.92 5.12
CA PRO A 103 4.72 -1.87 5.39
C PRO A 103 4.94 -0.93 4.20
N GLU A 104 4.84 -1.42 2.97
CA GLU A 104 4.97 -0.59 1.76
C GLU A 104 3.80 0.40 1.64
N PHE A 105 2.57 -0.06 1.90
CA PHE A 105 1.41 0.82 1.88
C PHE A 105 1.47 1.86 3.01
N SER A 106 1.88 1.43 4.21
CA SER A 106 2.11 2.32 5.34
C SER A 106 3.12 3.43 5.02
N ALA A 107 4.24 3.07 4.38
CA ALA A 107 5.26 4.04 3.95
C ALA A 107 4.72 5.04 2.93
N ASN A 108 3.86 4.61 1.99
CA ASN A 108 3.22 5.51 1.04
C ASN A 108 2.22 6.47 1.71
N LEU A 109 1.43 6.00 2.67
CA LEU A 109 0.56 6.87 3.47
C LEU A 109 1.36 7.85 4.34
N ASP A 110 2.52 7.44 4.85
CA ASP A 110 3.42 8.34 5.59
C ASP A 110 3.97 9.47 4.71
N LYS A 111 4.24 9.20 3.41
CA LYS A 111 4.59 10.26 2.46
C LYS A 111 3.43 11.26 2.32
N VAL A 112 2.19 10.78 2.17
CA VAL A 112 0.98 11.62 2.11
C VAL A 112 0.83 12.48 3.38
N ARG A 113 1.00 11.88 4.57
CA ARG A 113 0.97 12.62 5.87
C ARG A 113 2.00 13.73 5.94
N LYS A 114 3.19 13.51 5.39
CA LYS A 114 4.25 14.52 5.35
C LYS A 114 3.90 15.64 4.37
N ALA A 115 3.35 15.28 3.21
CA ALA A 115 3.01 16.23 2.14
C ALA A 115 1.95 17.25 2.53
N ILE A 116 0.95 16.85 3.33
CA ILE A 116 -0.08 17.75 3.86
C ILE A 116 0.54 18.89 4.70
N LYS A 117 1.68 18.64 5.36
CA LYS A 117 2.38 19.60 6.21
C LYS A 117 3.38 20.48 5.46
N TRP A 118 3.53 20.29 4.15
CA TRP A 118 4.44 21.12 3.37
C TRP A 118 3.89 22.54 3.19
N ASN A 119 4.80 23.51 3.26
CA ASN A 119 4.49 24.94 3.13
C ASN A 119 4.11 25.32 1.70
N ASN A 120 3.50 26.51 1.57
CA ASN A 120 3.17 27.14 0.29
C ASN A 120 4.42 27.23 -0.60
N GLY A 121 4.26 26.86 -1.88
CA GLY A 121 5.36 26.78 -2.85
C GLY A 121 5.83 25.35 -3.17
N THR A 122 5.18 24.33 -2.61
CA THR A 122 5.45 22.91 -2.87
C THR A 122 4.35 22.25 -3.73
N LEU A 123 3.54 23.06 -4.43
CA LEU A 123 2.39 22.59 -5.20
C LEU A 123 2.75 21.46 -6.18
N GLU A 124 3.83 21.63 -6.94
CA GLU A 124 4.32 20.62 -7.89
C GLU A 124 4.69 19.31 -7.20
N GLN A 125 5.38 19.38 -6.06
CA GLN A 125 5.76 18.21 -5.26
C GLN A 125 4.54 17.50 -4.69
N LYS A 126 3.52 18.24 -4.22
CA LYS A 126 2.25 17.67 -3.76
C LYS A 126 1.54 16.95 -4.90
N TYR A 127 1.59 17.49 -6.13
CA TYR A 127 0.98 16.88 -7.31
C TYR A 127 1.68 15.58 -7.69
N GLU A 128 3.01 15.61 -7.74
CA GLU A 128 3.83 14.43 -8.03
C GLU A 128 3.56 13.32 -7.00
N LEU A 129 3.55 13.66 -5.71
CA LEU A 129 3.26 12.70 -4.65
C LEU A 129 1.85 12.12 -4.74
N LYS A 130 0.85 12.93 -5.06
CA LYS A 130 -0.52 12.44 -5.28
C LYS A 130 -0.56 11.49 -6.47
N PHE A 131 0.09 11.85 -7.57
CA PHE A 131 0.16 11.02 -8.77
C PHE A 131 0.86 9.68 -8.50
N GLU A 132 1.99 9.69 -7.80
CA GLU A 132 2.69 8.48 -7.36
C GLU A 132 1.78 7.60 -6.49
N PHE A 133 1.11 8.18 -5.50
CA PHE A 133 0.20 7.45 -4.62
C PHE A 133 -0.96 6.82 -5.41
N ASP A 134 -1.60 7.59 -6.30
CA ASP A 134 -2.73 7.10 -7.10
C ASP A 134 -2.31 5.92 -7.99
N ASN A 135 -1.14 5.99 -8.63
CA ASN A 135 -0.60 4.90 -9.45
C ASN A 135 -0.26 3.67 -8.61
N TYR A 136 0.43 3.87 -7.49
CA TYR A 136 0.75 2.82 -6.53
C TYR A 136 -0.51 2.09 -6.07
N ASN A 137 -1.52 2.85 -5.63
CA ASN A 137 -2.73 2.33 -5.03
C ASN A 137 -3.64 1.67 -6.06
N LYS A 138 -3.67 2.17 -7.30
CA LYS A 138 -4.33 1.50 -8.41
C LYS A 138 -3.74 0.11 -8.65
N LEU A 139 -2.42 0.00 -8.74
CA LEU A 139 -1.75 -1.29 -8.90
C LEU A 139 -2.04 -2.23 -7.73
N ARG A 140 -1.99 -1.71 -6.49
CA ARG A 140 -2.31 -2.47 -5.27
C ARG A 140 -3.71 -3.09 -5.36
N ILE A 141 -4.72 -2.28 -5.65
CA ILE A 141 -6.11 -2.72 -5.75
C ILE A 141 -6.29 -3.75 -6.88
N ASP A 142 -5.67 -3.53 -8.04
CA ASP A 142 -5.74 -4.45 -9.17
C ASP A 142 -5.12 -5.82 -8.84
N LEU A 143 -4.00 -5.84 -8.11
CA LEU A 143 -3.36 -7.07 -7.65
C LEU A 143 -4.21 -7.79 -6.59
N GLU A 144 -4.75 -7.06 -5.60
CA GLU A 144 -5.63 -7.63 -4.58
C GLU A 144 -6.89 -8.25 -5.21
N LYS A 145 -7.48 -7.59 -6.20
CA LYS A 145 -8.61 -8.14 -6.95
C LYS A 145 -8.25 -9.44 -7.69
N LYS A 146 -7.08 -9.51 -8.32
CA LYS A 146 -6.60 -10.73 -8.97
C LYS A 146 -6.37 -11.86 -7.96
N ILE A 147 -5.84 -11.54 -6.79
CA ILE A 147 -5.67 -12.49 -5.68
C ILE A 147 -7.04 -13.02 -5.22
N ASP A 148 -8.01 -12.14 -5.02
CA ASP A 148 -9.36 -12.52 -4.58
C ASP A 148 -10.05 -13.42 -5.60
N ILE A 149 -9.97 -13.10 -6.90
CA ILE A 149 -10.48 -13.95 -7.98
C ILE A 149 -9.84 -15.34 -7.94
N LYS A 150 -8.52 -15.43 -7.81
CA LYS A 150 -7.82 -16.74 -7.79
C LYS A 150 -8.18 -17.53 -6.54
N ILE A 151 -8.32 -16.90 -5.37
CA ILE A 151 -8.80 -17.55 -4.15
C ILE A 151 -10.21 -18.11 -4.36
N GLU A 152 -11.08 -17.36 -5.02
CA GLU A 152 -12.45 -17.81 -5.30
C GLU A 152 -12.46 -19.03 -6.23
N THR A 153 -11.70 -18.98 -7.33
CA THR A 153 -11.53 -20.16 -8.21
C THR A 153 -11.00 -21.38 -7.44
N LEU A 154 -10.07 -21.18 -6.50
CA LEU A 154 -9.58 -22.28 -5.67
C LEU A 154 -10.66 -22.80 -4.70
N ASN A 155 -11.52 -21.94 -4.16
CA ASN A 155 -12.64 -22.34 -3.31
C ASN A 155 -13.69 -23.15 -4.08
N GLU A 156 -13.88 -22.89 -5.37
CA GLU A 156 -14.79 -23.65 -6.23
C GLU A 156 -14.22 -25.03 -6.58
N VAL A 157 -12.90 -25.14 -6.82
CA VAL A 157 -12.25 -26.39 -7.24
C VAL A 157 -11.92 -27.31 -6.06
N LEU A 158 -11.48 -26.78 -4.93
CA LEU A 158 -11.03 -27.59 -3.79
C LEU A 158 -12.05 -28.64 -3.30
N PRO A 159 -13.37 -28.35 -3.23
CA PRO A 159 -14.39 -29.33 -2.82
C PRO A 159 -14.60 -30.48 -3.83
N THR A 160 -14.20 -30.31 -5.10
CA THR A 160 -14.39 -31.34 -6.13
C THR A 160 -13.26 -32.36 -6.16
N LEU A 161 -12.15 -32.08 -5.45
CA LEU A 161 -10.98 -32.95 -5.39
C LEU A 161 -11.10 -34.00 -4.30
N GLU A 162 -10.49 -35.17 -4.54
CA GLU A 162 -10.35 -36.19 -3.51
C GLU A 162 -9.60 -35.62 -2.29
N PRO A 163 -10.15 -35.77 -1.07
CA PRO A 163 -9.50 -35.29 0.14
C PRO A 163 -8.08 -35.83 0.30
N ASN A 164 -7.13 -34.98 0.71
CA ASN A 164 -5.72 -35.34 0.91
C ASN A 164 -4.95 -35.83 -0.33
N SER A 165 -5.54 -35.79 -1.52
CA SER A 165 -4.82 -35.96 -2.78
C SER A 165 -3.68 -34.94 -2.91
N TYR A 166 -2.69 -35.26 -3.75
CA TYR A 166 -1.60 -34.33 -4.07
C TYR A 166 -2.15 -32.97 -4.51
N CYS A 167 -3.12 -32.96 -5.43
CA CYS A 167 -3.75 -31.74 -5.91
C CYS A 167 -4.51 -30.99 -4.83
N SER A 168 -5.31 -31.67 -4.00
CA SER A 168 -6.00 -31.03 -2.89
C SER A 168 -5.02 -30.30 -1.96
N LYS A 169 -3.93 -30.97 -1.55
CA LYS A 169 -2.89 -30.38 -0.71
C LYS A 169 -2.17 -29.21 -1.38
N LYS A 170 -1.82 -29.34 -2.66
CA LYS A 170 -1.12 -28.31 -3.43
C LYS A 170 -1.98 -27.05 -3.59
N LEU A 171 -3.23 -27.20 -4.02
CA LEU A 171 -4.16 -26.07 -4.19
C LEU A 171 -4.54 -25.43 -2.84
N LEU A 172 -4.63 -26.20 -1.76
CA LEU A 172 -4.80 -25.65 -0.41
C LEU A 172 -3.62 -24.75 -0.04
N LYS A 173 -2.38 -25.19 -0.28
CA LYS A 173 -1.19 -24.36 -0.04
C LYS A 173 -1.20 -23.08 -0.88
N GLN A 174 -1.59 -23.17 -2.15
CA GLN A 174 -1.73 -21.98 -3.01
C GLN A 174 -2.74 -20.98 -2.44
N ARG A 175 -3.91 -21.46 -2.01
CA ARG A 175 -4.95 -20.59 -1.42
C ARG A 175 -4.44 -19.89 -0.17
N GLU A 176 -3.80 -20.62 0.74
CA GLU A 176 -3.28 -20.02 1.97
C GLU A 176 -2.11 -19.04 1.71
N ALA A 177 -1.26 -19.32 0.71
CA ALA A 177 -0.23 -18.39 0.28
C ALA A 177 -0.84 -17.10 -0.29
N LEU A 178 -1.87 -17.21 -1.14
CA LEU A 178 -2.57 -16.06 -1.73
C LEU A 178 -3.30 -15.21 -0.68
N LYS A 179 -3.91 -15.81 0.34
CA LYS A 179 -4.50 -15.07 1.47
C LYS A 179 -3.47 -14.20 2.19
N LYS A 180 -2.27 -14.74 2.42
CA LYS A 180 -1.16 -14.01 3.04
C LYS A 180 -0.59 -12.94 2.11
N ALA A 181 -0.59 -13.20 0.80
CA ALA A 181 -0.04 -12.29 -0.20
C ALA A 181 -0.68 -10.91 -0.21
N LYS A 182 -1.95 -10.77 0.20
CA LYS A 182 -2.65 -9.46 0.29
C LYS A 182 -1.91 -8.44 1.17
N GLN A 183 -1.14 -8.90 2.14
CA GLN A 183 -0.37 -8.06 3.06
C GLN A 183 1.03 -7.68 2.53
N LEU A 184 1.50 -8.32 1.46
CA LEU A 184 2.83 -8.07 0.90
C LEU A 184 2.90 -6.75 0.12
N SER A 185 4.10 -6.36 -0.31
CA SER A 185 4.27 -5.28 -1.28
C SER A 185 3.58 -5.59 -2.62
N ASN A 186 3.41 -4.60 -3.50
CA ASN A 186 2.88 -4.84 -4.83
C ASN A 186 3.73 -5.84 -5.63
N GLU A 187 5.05 -5.77 -5.51
CA GLU A 187 5.97 -6.78 -6.07
C GLU A 187 5.70 -8.17 -5.47
N GLY A 188 5.64 -8.28 -4.13
CA GLY A 188 5.38 -9.56 -3.46
C GLY A 188 4.00 -10.15 -3.79
N LYS A 189 2.98 -9.31 -4.01
CA LYS A 189 1.65 -9.72 -4.51
C LYS A 189 1.77 -10.31 -5.92
N GLN A 190 2.50 -9.64 -6.81
CA GLN A 190 2.70 -10.09 -8.19
C GLN A 190 3.49 -11.41 -8.26
N ASP A 191 4.53 -11.56 -7.46
CA ASP A 191 5.29 -12.80 -7.34
C ASP A 191 4.43 -13.93 -6.81
N SER A 192 3.63 -13.65 -5.77
CA SER A 192 2.70 -14.63 -5.22
C SER A 192 1.67 -15.08 -6.25
N LEU A 193 1.11 -14.18 -7.06
CA LEU A 193 0.21 -14.52 -8.16
C LEU A 193 0.92 -15.40 -9.20
N THR A 194 2.18 -15.11 -9.52
CA THR A 194 2.97 -15.86 -10.50
C THR A 194 3.27 -17.28 -10.00
N VAL A 195 3.78 -17.41 -8.77
CA VAL A 195 4.13 -18.71 -8.17
C VAL A 195 2.90 -19.58 -7.95
N ASN A 196 1.76 -18.98 -7.60
CA ASN A 196 0.50 -19.69 -7.35
C ASN A 196 -0.45 -19.68 -8.56
N SER A 197 0.07 -19.43 -9.76
CA SER A 197 -0.72 -19.43 -11.00
C SER A 197 -1.02 -20.84 -11.50
N LYS A 198 -0.09 -21.78 -11.29
CA LYS A 198 -0.10 -23.13 -11.86
C LYS A 198 -1.32 -23.92 -11.41
N GLU A 199 -2.01 -24.51 -12.36
CA GLU A 199 -3.05 -25.49 -12.11
C GLU A 199 -2.44 -26.80 -11.57
N CYS A 200 -3.29 -27.69 -11.08
CA CYS A 200 -2.83 -29.02 -10.72
C CYS A 200 -3.04 -29.97 -11.89
N ASP A 201 -1.96 -30.29 -12.58
CA ASP A 201 -1.96 -31.38 -13.54
C ASP A 201 -1.82 -32.70 -12.78
N ASN A 202 -2.77 -33.62 -13.00
CA ASN A 202 -2.73 -35.00 -12.49
C ASN A 202 -1.67 -35.85 -13.22
N THR A 203 -0.80 -35.23 -14.02
CA THR A 203 0.39 -35.92 -14.52
C THR A 203 1.32 -36.08 -13.33
N ASP A 204 1.14 -37.20 -12.63
CA ASP A 204 2.23 -37.88 -11.96
C ASP A 204 3.32 -38.04 -13.01
N ASP A 205 4.21 -37.06 -13.11
CA ASP A 205 5.52 -37.27 -13.72
C ASP A 205 6.34 -38.07 -12.69
N ASP A 206 5.85 -39.26 -12.41
CA ASP A 206 6.58 -40.41 -11.88
C ASP A 206 7.56 -40.86 -12.98
N SER A 207 8.39 -39.94 -13.46
CA SER A 207 9.60 -40.27 -14.18
C SER A 207 10.56 -40.87 -13.16
N PHE A 208 10.33 -42.15 -12.87
CA PHE A 208 11.29 -43.05 -12.27
C PHE A 208 12.53 -43.05 -13.15
N ASP A 209 13.49 -42.18 -12.83
CA ASP A 209 14.87 -42.30 -13.32
C ASP A 209 15.54 -43.48 -12.59
N TYR A 210 15.13 -44.71 -12.93
CA TYR A 210 15.96 -45.88 -12.73
C TYR A 210 17.07 -45.85 -13.79
N ASN A 211 18.15 -45.13 -13.50
CA ASN A 211 19.42 -45.37 -14.17
C ASN A 211 20.02 -46.66 -13.62
N TYR A 212 20.02 -47.70 -14.47
CA TYR A 212 20.68 -49.00 -14.26
C TYR A 212 22.04 -49.00 -14.96
#